data_AF-A0A2D5MSY2-F1
#
_entry.id   AF-A0A2D5MSY2-F1
#
_cell.length_a   1.000
_cell.length_b   1.000
_cell.length_c   1.000
_cell.angle_alpha   90.00
_cell.angle_beta   90.00
_cell.angle_gamma   90.00
#
_symmetry.space_group_name_H-M   'P 1'
#
loop_
_entity.id
_entity.type
_entity.pdbx_description
1 polymer ?
#
loop_
_entity_poly.entity_id
_entity_poly.type
_entity_poly.pdbx_seq_one_letter_code
_entity_poly.pdbx_strand_id
1 'polypeptide(L)'
;MHTLTKKKITSISLGLFAFVLTMFGQVPSNNEKFKNVVLILSDDHRFDFLGFHEDSPDFLETPSFDRMSQKGAHMANAFVTTSLCSPS
;
A
#
# COMPACT_ATOMS: atom_id res chain seq x y z
N MET A 1 -41.86 -12.16 46.54
CA MET A 1 -41.42 -12.81 45.28
C MET A 1 -41.20 -11.82 44.11
N HIS A 2 -41.02 -10.52 44.36
CA HIS A 2 -40.98 -9.48 43.30
C HIS A 2 -39.58 -8.83 43.11
N THR A 3 -38.67 -9.03 44.07
CA THR A 3 -37.32 -8.44 44.11
C THR A 3 -36.27 -9.29 43.37
N LEU A 4 -36.45 -10.61 43.32
CA LEU A 4 -35.55 -11.54 42.63
C LEU A 4 -35.60 -11.41 41.10
N THR A 5 -36.78 -11.12 40.55
CA THR A 5 -36.99 -10.93 39.10
C THR A 5 -36.37 -9.63 38.60
N LYS A 6 -36.47 -8.55 39.38
CA LYS A 6 -35.81 -7.27 39.06
C LYS A 6 -34.29 -7.41 39.02
N LYS A 7 -33.70 -8.11 39.98
CA LYS A 7 -32.23 -8.33 40.08
C LYS A 7 -31.66 -9.14 38.91
N LYS A 8 -32.42 -10.11 38.36
CA LYS A 8 -32.07 -10.86 37.14
C LYS A 8 -32.15 -9.99 35.88
N ILE A 9 -33.16 -9.14 35.78
CA ILE A 9 -33.32 -8.23 34.62
C ILE A 9 -32.22 -7.18 34.59
N THR A 10 -31.82 -6.60 35.74
CA THR A 10 -30.70 -5.65 35.79
C THR A 10 -29.36 -6.31 35.46
N SER A 11 -29.13 -7.56 35.87
CA SER A 11 -27.88 -8.27 35.55
C SER A 11 -27.79 -8.68 34.08
N ILE A 12 -28.91 -9.08 33.45
CA ILE A 12 -28.97 -9.34 32.01
C ILE A 12 -28.77 -8.05 31.21
N SER A 13 -29.42 -6.96 31.61
CA SER A 13 -29.26 -5.64 30.99
C SER A 13 -27.81 -5.14 31.06
N LEU A 14 -27.15 -5.33 32.20
CA LEU A 14 -25.75 -4.92 32.39
C LEU A 14 -24.78 -5.79 31.56
N GLY A 15 -25.02 -7.10 31.48
CA GLY A 15 -24.26 -8.00 30.62
C GLY A 15 -24.43 -7.68 29.13
N LEU A 16 -25.66 -7.38 28.70
CA LEU A 16 -25.95 -6.99 27.31
C LEU A 16 -25.31 -5.66 26.95
N PHE A 17 -25.33 -4.68 27.87
CA PHE A 17 -24.68 -3.39 27.67
C PHE A 17 -23.15 -3.54 27.57
N ALA A 18 -22.54 -4.36 28.43
CA ALA A 18 -21.10 -4.65 28.37
C ALA A 18 -20.71 -5.36 27.06
N PHE A 19 -21.55 -6.27 26.55
CA PHE A 19 -21.34 -6.97 25.29
C PHE A 19 -21.45 -6.05 24.07
N VAL A 20 -22.42 -5.13 24.07
CA VAL A 20 -22.54 -4.10 23.03
C VAL A 20 -21.32 -3.17 23.05
N LEU A 21 -20.84 -2.77 24.23
CA LEU A 21 -19.66 -1.92 24.35
C LEU A 21 -18.38 -2.58 23.79
N THR A 22 -18.23 -3.89 23.94
CA THR A 22 -17.06 -4.63 23.43
C THR A 22 -17.13 -4.86 21.93
N MET A 23 -18.32 -5.08 21.35
CA MET A 23 -18.49 -5.26 19.91
C MET A 23 -18.32 -3.96 19.10
N PHE A 24 -18.71 -2.81 19.66
CA PHE A 24 -18.58 -1.52 18.98
C PHE A 24 -17.31 -0.73 19.33
N GLY A 25 -16.54 -1.17 20.34
CA GLY A 25 -15.36 -0.44 20.85
C GLY A 25 -14.01 -0.84 20.23
N GLN A 26 -13.97 -1.80 19.30
CA GLN A 26 -12.72 -2.22 18.66
C GLN A 26 -12.35 -1.25 17.53
N VAL A 27 -11.61 -0.18 17.86
CA VAL A 27 -10.95 0.64 16.83
C VAL A 27 -9.74 -0.15 16.34
N PRO A 28 -9.67 -0.54 15.05
CA PRO A 28 -8.48 -1.18 14.53
C PRO A 28 -7.31 -0.22 14.70
N SER A 29 -6.33 -0.61 15.51
CA SER A 29 -5.05 0.07 15.56
C SER A 29 -4.36 -0.19 14.22
N ASN A 30 -4.57 0.71 13.26
CA ASN A 30 -3.85 0.67 12.00
C ASN A 30 -2.41 1.14 12.27
N ASN A 31 -1.63 0.27 12.90
CA ASN A 31 -0.21 0.46 13.16
C ASN A 31 0.61 0.10 11.92
N GLU A 32 0.06 0.38 10.73
CA GLU A 32 0.81 0.24 9.49
C GLU A 32 1.92 1.29 9.49
N LYS A 33 3.12 0.84 9.80
CA LYS A 33 4.33 1.63 9.62
C LYS A 33 4.37 2.12 8.18
N PHE A 34 4.55 3.43 8.03
CA PHE A 34 4.80 4.06 6.74
C PHE A 34 5.89 3.29 6.01
N LYS A 35 5.63 2.93 4.75
CA LYS A 35 6.62 2.24 3.92
C LYS A 35 7.69 3.24 3.50
N ASN A 36 8.94 2.82 3.50
CA ASN A 36 10.00 3.64 2.94
C ASN A 36 9.79 3.79 1.43
N VAL A 37 10.00 5.01 0.92
CA VAL A 37 9.98 5.31 -0.52
C VAL A 37 11.40 5.61 -0.95
N VAL A 38 11.90 4.89 -1.96
CA VAL A 38 13.21 5.12 -2.58
C VAL A 38 12.97 5.52 -4.02
N LEU A 39 13.35 6.76 -4.36
CA LEU A 39 13.33 7.26 -5.73
C LEU A 39 14.72 7.04 -6.35
N ILE A 40 14.77 6.28 -7.43
CA ILE A 40 15.97 6.10 -8.25
C ILE A 40 15.77 6.93 -9.52
N LEU A 41 16.66 7.89 -9.76
CA LEU A 41 16.67 8.74 -10.95
C LEU A 41 17.96 8.49 -11.72
N SER A 42 17.85 8.23 -13.01
CA SER A 42 18.98 8.13 -13.93
C SER A 42 18.91 9.28 -14.94
N ASP A 43 19.99 10.04 -15.06
CA ASP A 43 20.09 11.13 -16.03
C ASP A 43 20.27 10.57 -17.46
N ASP A 44 19.73 11.26 -18.46
CA ASP A 44 19.78 10.89 -19.89
C ASP A 44 19.37 9.43 -20.20
N HIS A 45 18.55 8.80 -19.36
CA HIS A 45 18.11 7.42 -19.55
C HIS A 45 17.00 7.35 -20.59
N ARG A 46 17.33 6.83 -21.79
CA ARG A 46 16.32 6.56 -22.83
C ARG A 46 15.34 5.46 -22.40
N PHE A 47 14.08 5.60 -22.79
CA PHE A 47 13.01 4.66 -22.45
C PHE A 47 13.24 3.22 -22.95
N ASP A 48 13.96 3.08 -24.08
CA ASP A 48 14.27 1.79 -24.72
C ASP A 48 15.59 1.18 -24.24
N PHE A 49 16.34 1.86 -23.37
CA PHE A 49 17.61 1.38 -22.83
C PHE A 49 17.41 0.56 -21.55
N LEU A 50 16.54 -0.44 -21.64
CA LEU A 50 16.15 -1.35 -20.56
C LEU A 50 15.98 -2.74 -21.16
N GLY A 51 16.68 -3.75 -20.63
CA GLY A 51 16.74 -5.12 -21.18
C GLY A 51 15.39 -5.83 -21.34
N PHE A 52 14.36 -5.43 -20.59
CA PHE A 52 13.00 -5.94 -20.77
C PHE A 52 12.21 -5.29 -21.92
N HIS A 53 12.70 -4.19 -22.49
CA HIS A 53 12.03 -3.45 -23.56
C HIS A 53 12.25 -4.15 -24.91
N GLU A 54 11.24 -4.15 -25.77
CA GLU A 54 11.29 -4.85 -27.08
C GLU A 54 12.40 -4.30 -27.98
N ASP A 55 12.55 -2.97 -28.03
CA ASP A 55 13.59 -2.28 -28.80
C ASP A 55 14.96 -2.18 -28.10
N SER A 56 15.17 -2.92 -27.01
CA SER A 56 16.45 -2.90 -26.28
C SER A 56 17.59 -3.46 -27.14
N PRO A 57 18.81 -2.90 -27.06
CA PRO A 57 19.97 -3.52 -27.70
C PRO A 57 20.22 -4.95 -27.17
N ASP A 58 20.54 -5.90 -28.06
CA ASP A 58 20.77 -7.31 -27.72
C ASP A 58 21.86 -7.54 -26.65
N PHE A 59 22.81 -6.61 -26.52
CA PHE A 59 23.91 -6.70 -25.56
C PHE A 59 23.58 -6.11 -24.18
N LEU A 60 22.46 -5.39 -24.04
CA LEU A 60 22.14 -4.63 -22.83
C LEU A 60 21.55 -5.54 -21.76
N GLU A 61 22.23 -5.65 -20.63
CA GLU A 61 21.75 -6.40 -19.47
C GLU A 61 21.34 -5.44 -18.33
N THR A 62 20.07 -5.48 -17.92
CA THR A 62 19.56 -4.68 -16.80
C THR A 62 18.80 -5.51 -15.76
N PRO A 63 19.41 -6.57 -15.18
CA PRO A 63 18.68 -7.58 -14.39
C PRO A 63 17.92 -7.02 -13.18
N SER A 64 18.37 -5.89 -12.62
CA SER A 64 17.64 -5.21 -11.54
C SER A 64 16.39 -4.47 -12.02
N PHE A 65 16.44 -3.82 -13.18
CA PHE A 65 15.26 -3.19 -13.78
C PHE A 65 14.28 -4.23 -14.31
N ASP A 66 14.77 -5.31 -14.91
CA ASP A 66 13.93 -6.42 -15.40
C ASP A 66 13.17 -7.09 -14.26
N ARG A 67 13.83 -7.28 -13.11
CA ARG A 67 13.17 -7.77 -11.89
C ARG A 67 12.10 -6.79 -11.39
N MET A 68 12.36 -5.48 -11.47
CA MET A 68 11.40 -4.45 -11.04
C MET A 68 10.19 -4.38 -11.98
N SER A 69 10.36 -4.52 -13.29
CA SER A 69 9.25 -4.53 -14.25
C SER A 69 8.36 -5.78 -14.06
N GLN A 70 8.96 -6.95 -13.80
CA GLN A 70 8.22 -8.20 -13.54
C GLN A 70 7.48 -8.22 -12.20
N LYS A 71 8.01 -7.56 -11.16
CA LYS A 71 7.43 -7.56 -9.80
C LYS A 71 6.68 -6.29 -9.43
N GLY A 72 6.62 -5.33 -10.35
CA GLY A 72 6.06 -4.01 -10.14
C GLY A 72 5.13 -3.62 -11.29
N ALA A 73 5.13 -2.33 -11.61
CA ALA A 73 4.39 -1.78 -12.73
C ALA A 73 5.36 -1.01 -13.65
N HIS A 74 5.28 -1.28 -14.94
CA HIS A 74 6.00 -0.54 -15.98
C HIS A 74 5.04 0.43 -16.69
N MET A 75 5.35 1.71 -16.67
CA MET A 75 4.57 2.75 -17.35
C MET A 75 5.12 2.95 -18.76
N ALA A 76 4.63 2.17 -19.73
CA ALA A 76 5.14 2.17 -21.12
C ALA A 76 5.05 3.54 -21.83
N ASN A 77 4.17 4.43 -21.37
CA ASN A 77 3.94 5.76 -21.96
C ASN A 77 4.19 6.88 -20.94
N ALA A 78 5.30 6.81 -20.21
CA ALA A 78 5.76 7.88 -19.31
C ALA A 78 6.60 8.90 -20.10
N PHE A 79 6.27 10.19 -20.00
CA PHE A 79 6.94 11.28 -20.71
C PHE A 79 7.45 12.35 -19.74
N VAL A 80 8.60 12.93 -20.07
CA VAL A 80 9.07 14.18 -19.47
C VAL A 80 8.34 15.36 -20.11
N THR A 81 8.23 16.47 -19.37
CA THR A 81 7.56 17.67 -19.88
C THR A 81 8.46 18.44 -20.84
N THR A 82 9.76 18.46 -20.57
CA THR A 82 10.79 19.05 -21.43
C THR A 82 11.99 18.11 -21.53
N SER A 83 12.56 17.92 -22.71
CA SER A 83 13.74 17.06 -22.92
C SER A 83 15.06 17.79 -22.61
N LEU A 84 15.19 18.32 -21.39
CA LEU A 84 16.40 18.97 -20.87
C LEU A 84 16.73 18.41 -19.47
N CYS A 85 18.01 18.43 -19.08
CA CYS A 85 18.44 17.93 -17.75
C CYS A 85 17.88 18.79 -16.59
N SER A 86 17.58 20.06 -16.84
CA SER A 86 16.89 20.99 -15.94
C SER A 86 16.37 22.17 -16.76
N PRO A 87 15.05 22.35 -16.92
CA PRO A 87 13.93 21.55 -16.39
C PRO A 87 13.66 20.27 -17.21
N SER A 88 13.19 19.20 -16.56
CA SER A 88 12.68 17.97 -17.20
C SER A 88 11.19 17.78 -16.95
#